data_AF-A0A735CZV3-F1
#
_entry.id   AF-A0A735CZV3-F1
#
_cell.length_a   1.000
_cell.length_b   1.000
_cell.length_c   1.000
_cell.angle_alpha   90.00
_cell.angle_beta   90.00
_cell.angle_gamma   90.00
#
_symmetry.space_group_name_H-M   'P 1'
#
loop_
_entity.id
_entity.type
_entity.pdbx_description
1 polymer ?
#
loop_
_entity_poly.entity_id
_entity_poly.type
_entity_poly.pdbx_seq_one_letter_code
_entity_poly.pdbx_strand_id
1 'polypeptide(L)'
;MSNEIRISSLSEYMVWVKDTSKEKKGNLNLYRGHADKKWQLQPSVYRTDSEGKSYRAHEYDLYQQMLRRSPDAFEKDKSVFERLIRMQHHGLPTRLLDLTESPLVALFFACENEWNNDGEIFLFNPRRDSILYPCEIPDASFAGVENKIQFNDLSNRSVNYLIDFFTAERKRTCGYILIDSEYIQLLDFCTSALLTIGSTVEINDFLSIACIFQSIHDKIVDFSQRWQNDELHVEIGLDHQACLKTKLFALEFN
;
A
#
# COMPACT_ATOMS: atom_id res chain seq x y z
N MET A 1 19.68 17.81 -3.31
CA MET A 1 21.01 18.18 -2.79
C MET A 1 20.81 18.55 -1.34
N SER A 2 21.22 17.68 -0.42
CA SER A 2 21.19 17.94 1.02
C SER A 2 22.19 19.06 1.32
N ASN A 3 21.74 20.13 1.97
CA ASN A 3 22.63 21.18 2.48
C ASN A 3 23.38 20.61 3.69
N GLU A 4 24.56 20.04 3.46
CA GLU A 4 25.45 19.60 4.53
C GLU A 4 26.09 20.82 5.21
N ILE A 5 25.95 20.91 6.53
CA ILE A 5 26.55 21.97 7.34
C ILE A 5 27.55 21.30 8.28
N ARG A 6 28.82 21.71 8.21
CA ARG A 6 29.84 21.22 9.13
C ARG A 6 29.81 22.03 10.42
N ILE A 7 29.74 21.34 11.54
CA ILE A 7 29.70 21.93 12.88
C ILE A 7 30.87 21.35 13.67
N SER A 8 31.66 22.22 14.28
CA SER A 8 32.90 21.85 14.97
C SER A 8 32.85 22.08 16.49
N SER A 9 31.84 22.79 16.97
CA SER A 9 31.67 23.09 18.39
C SER A 9 30.21 23.03 18.84
N LEU A 10 30.00 22.78 20.13
CA LEU A 10 28.68 22.81 20.75
C LEU A 10 28.01 24.19 20.59
N SER A 11 28.78 25.28 20.67
CA SER A 11 28.26 26.64 20.50
C SER A 11 27.67 26.85 19.11
N GLU A 12 28.38 26.40 18.06
CA GLU A 12 27.88 26.42 16.69
C GLU A 12 26.61 25.58 16.53
N TYR A 13 26.59 24.39 17.14
CA TYR A 13 25.41 23.52 17.13
C TYR A 13 24.18 24.20 17.75
N MET A 14 24.35 24.84 18.90
CA MET A 14 23.26 25.53 19.59
C MET A 14 22.72 26.73 18.81
N VAL A 15 23.57 27.43 18.07
CA VAL A 15 23.13 28.50 17.16
C VAL A 15 22.28 27.91 16.02
N TRP A 16 22.77 26.84 15.39
CA TRP A 16 22.04 26.14 14.33
C TRP A 16 20.67 25.62 14.78
N VAL A 17 20.58 25.01 15.97
CA VAL A 17 19.31 24.57 16.55
C VAL A 17 18.35 25.75 16.74
N LYS A 18 18.83 26.87 17.28
CA LYS A 18 18.02 28.07 17.48
C LYS A 18 17.47 28.62 16.17
N ASP A 19 18.29 28.68 15.13
CA ASP A 19 17.84 29.21 13.84
C ASP A 19 16.83 28.27 13.16
N THR A 20 17.04 26.97 13.28
CA THR A 20 16.11 25.97 12.73
C THR A 20 14.78 25.91 13.49
N SER A 21 14.79 26.18 14.80
CA SER A 21 13.57 26.22 15.62
C SER A 21 12.63 27.39 15.29
N LYS A 22 13.12 28.43 14.62
CA LYS A 22 12.33 29.61 14.22
C LYS A 22 11.46 29.34 12.98
N GLU A 23 11.74 28.27 12.23
CA GLU A 23 11.03 27.98 10.99
C GLU A 23 9.72 27.19 11.21
N LYS A 24 8.63 27.75 10.66
CA LYS A 24 7.30 27.15 10.38
C LYS A 24 6.46 26.73 11.61
N LYS A 25 5.54 27.63 12.00
CA LYS A 25 4.37 27.30 12.84
C LYS A 25 3.64 26.08 12.24
N GLY A 26 3.58 24.98 12.99
CA GLY A 26 2.86 23.74 12.61
C GLY A 26 3.75 22.52 12.35
N ASN A 27 5.06 22.69 12.22
CA ASN A 27 5.98 21.57 12.06
C ASN A 27 6.49 21.04 13.41
N LEU A 28 6.95 19.78 13.42
CA LEU A 28 7.69 19.18 14.53
C LEU A 28 9.14 18.95 14.08
N ASN A 29 10.11 19.36 14.88
CA ASN A 29 11.52 19.09 14.60
C ASN A 29 11.92 17.79 15.28
N LEU A 30 12.30 16.80 14.48
CA LEU A 30 12.80 15.50 14.93
C LEU A 30 14.23 15.35 14.48
N TYR A 31 15.06 14.79 15.37
CA TYR A 31 16.49 14.65 15.17
C TYR A 31 16.91 13.19 15.28
N ARG A 32 18.01 12.82 14.60
CA ARG A 32 18.69 11.54 14.80
C ARG A 32 20.20 11.72 14.66
N GLY A 33 20.96 11.27 15.64
CA GLY A 33 22.42 11.25 15.60
C GLY A 33 22.96 9.92 15.09
N HIS A 34 23.97 9.97 14.23
CA HIS A 34 24.79 8.85 13.80
C HIS A 34 26.23 9.15 14.19
N ALA A 35 26.91 8.19 14.82
CA ALA A 35 28.29 8.38 15.25
C ALA A 35 29.30 8.33 14.10
N ASP A 36 28.93 7.70 12.98
CA ASP A 36 29.72 7.65 11.76
C ASP A 36 28.85 8.06 10.56
N LYS A 37 29.27 9.10 9.84
CA LYS A 37 28.65 9.58 8.61
C LYS A 37 28.52 8.51 7.52
N LYS A 38 29.31 7.44 7.55
CA LYS A 38 29.19 6.32 6.59
C LYS A 38 27.94 5.46 6.84
N TRP A 39 27.32 5.58 8.01
CA TRP A 39 26.13 4.80 8.33
C TRP A 39 24.93 5.27 7.50
N GLN A 40 24.20 4.29 6.98
CA GLN A 40 22.99 4.58 6.22
C GLN A 40 21.82 4.87 7.17
N LEU A 41 21.07 5.92 6.87
CA LEU A 41 19.80 6.23 7.52
C LEU A 41 18.72 5.23 7.08
N GLN A 42 18.78 4.04 7.67
CA GLN A 42 17.83 2.96 7.45
C GLN A 42 17.56 2.18 8.74
N PRO A 43 16.31 1.73 8.96
CA PRO A 43 16.00 0.85 10.07
C PRO A 43 16.79 -0.46 9.99
N SER A 44 17.00 -1.08 11.14
CA SER A 44 17.84 -2.28 11.27
C SER A 44 17.38 -3.45 10.40
N VAL A 45 16.07 -3.62 10.20
CA VAL A 45 15.50 -4.71 9.38
C VAL A 45 15.83 -4.60 7.88
N TYR A 46 16.08 -3.38 7.39
CA TYR A 46 16.40 -3.13 5.97
C TYR A 46 17.89 -3.25 5.65
N ARG A 47 18.75 -3.30 6.68
CA ARG A 47 20.20 -3.45 6.50
C ARG A 47 20.51 -4.81 5.89
N THR A 48 21.36 -4.80 4.87
CA THR A 48 21.80 -6.01 4.17
C THR A 48 23.09 -6.56 4.75
N ASP A 49 23.22 -7.87 4.83
CA ASP A 49 24.48 -8.56 5.10
C ASP A 49 25.42 -8.54 3.88
N SER A 50 26.58 -9.20 4.01
CA SER A 50 27.57 -9.34 2.93
C SER A 50 27.06 -10.09 1.70
N GLU A 51 25.95 -10.83 1.82
CA GLU A 51 25.30 -11.55 0.73
C GLU A 51 24.14 -10.74 0.12
N GLY A 52 23.91 -9.51 0.58
CA GLY A 52 22.81 -8.66 0.13
C GLY A 52 21.44 -9.03 0.71
N LYS A 53 21.39 -9.91 1.72
CA LYS A 53 20.14 -10.35 2.35
C LYS A 53 19.81 -9.45 3.53
N SER A 54 18.53 -9.13 3.70
CA SER A 54 18.02 -8.37 4.84
C SER A 54 17.01 -9.18 5.64
N TYR A 55 16.77 -8.77 6.88
CA TYR A 55 15.77 -9.40 7.75
C TYR A 55 14.33 -9.03 7.39
N ARG A 56 14.12 -8.14 6.41
CA ARG A 56 12.80 -7.64 6.00
C ARG A 56 11.80 -8.75 5.69
N ALA A 57 12.22 -9.77 4.95
CA ALA A 57 11.35 -10.89 4.56
C ALA A 57 10.97 -11.82 5.72
N HIS A 58 11.71 -11.76 6.83
CA HIS A 58 11.56 -12.65 7.99
C HIS A 58 11.21 -11.88 9.28
N GLU A 59 10.92 -10.58 9.20
CA GLU A 59 10.61 -9.73 10.36
C GLU A 59 9.45 -10.31 11.17
N TYR A 60 8.40 -10.75 10.50
CA TYR A 60 7.23 -11.36 11.13
C TYR A 60 7.58 -12.70 11.81
N ASP A 61 8.38 -13.54 11.16
CA ASP A 61 8.81 -14.82 11.73
C ASP A 61 9.68 -14.60 12.98
N LEU A 62 10.56 -13.61 12.93
CA LEU A 62 11.42 -13.19 14.05
C LEU A 62 10.58 -12.63 15.21
N TYR A 63 9.61 -11.76 14.91
CA TYR A 63 8.64 -11.23 15.86
C TYR A 63 7.89 -12.38 16.57
N GLN A 64 7.36 -13.34 15.81
CA GLN A 64 6.63 -14.48 16.34
C GLN A 64 7.52 -15.41 17.17
N GLN A 65 8.77 -15.63 16.75
CA GLN A 65 9.74 -16.42 17.51
C GLN A 65 10.06 -15.77 18.86
N MET A 66 10.21 -14.44 18.89
CA MET A 66 10.53 -13.72 20.10
C MET A 66 9.37 -13.77 21.12
N LEU A 67 8.12 -13.62 20.66
CA LEU A 67 6.94 -13.82 21.51
C LEU A 67 6.86 -15.22 22.10
N ARG A 68 7.15 -16.26 21.29
CA ARG A 68 7.14 -17.66 21.76
C ARG A 68 8.24 -17.96 22.78
N ARG A 69 9.42 -17.37 22.61
CA ARG A 69 10.58 -17.61 23.48
C ARG A 69 10.47 -16.92 24.83
N SER A 70 9.78 -15.79 24.90
CA SER A 70 9.74 -14.95 26.11
C SER A 70 8.36 -14.31 26.31
N PRO A 71 7.29 -15.11 26.45
CA PRO A 71 5.92 -14.59 26.56
C PRO A 71 5.75 -13.61 27.73
N ASP A 72 6.35 -13.93 28.88
CA ASP A 72 6.28 -13.11 30.10
C ASP A 72 6.83 -11.69 29.91
N ALA A 73 7.81 -11.51 29.00
CA ALA A 73 8.40 -10.21 28.72
C ALA A 73 7.42 -9.26 28.01
N PHE A 74 6.42 -9.82 27.32
CA PHE A 74 5.46 -9.07 26.49
C PHE A 74 4.03 -9.08 27.06
N GLU A 75 3.81 -9.67 28.23
CA GLU A 75 2.48 -9.83 28.84
C GLU A 75 1.75 -8.49 29.02
N LYS A 76 2.49 -7.43 29.32
CA LYS A 76 1.95 -6.08 29.57
C LYS A 76 1.82 -5.24 28.31
N ASP A 77 2.36 -5.69 27.18
CA ASP A 77 2.38 -4.91 25.94
C ASP A 77 1.06 -5.11 25.18
N LYS A 78 0.31 -4.02 25.02
CA LYS A 78 -1.07 -4.02 24.53
C LYS A 78 -1.17 -3.94 23.01
N SER A 79 -0.18 -3.34 22.35
CA SER A 79 -0.16 -3.14 20.89
C SER A 79 1.04 -3.81 20.23
N VAL A 80 0.96 -4.06 18.92
CA VAL A 80 2.11 -4.54 18.14
C VAL A 80 3.25 -3.53 18.16
N PHE A 81 2.93 -2.23 18.19
CA PHE A 81 3.91 -1.15 18.28
C PHE A 81 4.71 -1.19 19.58
N GLU A 82 4.05 -1.33 20.73
CA GLU A 82 4.72 -1.48 22.04
C GLU A 82 5.66 -2.70 22.07
N ARG A 83 5.20 -3.82 21.52
CA ARG A 83 6.00 -5.05 21.40
C ARG A 83 7.23 -4.80 20.52
N LEU A 84 7.09 -4.16 19.37
CA LEU A 84 8.21 -3.85 18.48
C LEU A 84 9.26 -2.96 19.14
N ILE A 85 8.85 -1.94 19.91
CA ILE A 85 9.78 -1.11 20.68
C ILE A 85 10.58 -1.96 21.67
N ARG A 86 9.89 -2.83 22.42
CA ARG A 86 10.56 -3.73 23.38
C ARG A 86 11.50 -4.71 22.66
N MET A 87 11.07 -5.27 21.54
CA MET A 87 11.88 -6.19 20.75
C MET A 87 13.14 -5.52 20.20
N GLN A 88 13.03 -4.28 19.72
CA GLN A 88 14.18 -3.49 19.28
C GLN A 88 15.18 -3.26 20.42
N HIS A 89 14.70 -3.00 21.65
CA HIS A 89 15.55 -2.89 22.84
C HIS A 89 16.31 -4.20 23.16
N HIS A 90 15.72 -5.35 22.85
CA HIS A 90 16.38 -6.66 22.96
C HIS A 90 17.20 -7.04 21.72
N GLY A 91 17.40 -6.13 20.78
CA GLY A 91 18.26 -6.33 19.61
C GLY A 91 17.58 -7.04 18.43
N LEU A 92 16.26 -7.20 18.43
CA LEU A 92 15.55 -7.68 17.24
C LEU A 92 15.67 -6.63 16.12
N PRO A 93 16.05 -7.00 14.89
CA PRO A 93 16.02 -6.07 13.78
C PRO A 93 14.57 -5.74 13.42
N THR A 94 14.18 -4.47 13.58
CA THR A 94 12.82 -3.96 13.30
C THR A 94 12.81 -2.86 12.25
N ARG A 95 11.63 -2.61 11.69
CA ARG A 95 11.34 -1.48 10.80
C ARG A 95 11.32 -0.12 11.50
N LEU A 96 11.45 -0.08 12.82
CA LEU A 96 11.40 1.15 13.58
C LEU A 96 12.73 1.91 13.44
N LEU A 97 12.61 3.23 13.37
CA LEU A 97 13.72 4.16 13.38
C LEU A 97 13.54 5.12 14.55
N ASP A 98 14.51 5.16 15.44
CA ASP A 98 14.51 6.06 16.59
C ASP A 98 14.73 7.51 16.14
N LEU A 99 13.80 8.38 16.51
CA LEU A 99 13.89 9.82 16.35
C LEU A 99 13.69 10.47 17.72
N THR A 100 14.28 11.64 17.93
CA THR A 100 14.14 12.39 19.18
C THR A 100 13.77 13.85 18.90
N GLU A 101 12.89 14.43 19.72
CA GLU A 101 12.62 15.87 19.69
C GLU A 101 13.77 16.68 20.32
N SER A 102 14.65 16.03 21.08
CA SER A 102 15.77 16.70 21.75
C SER A 102 17.01 16.73 20.84
N PRO A 103 17.43 17.93 20.38
CA PRO A 103 18.64 18.05 19.55
C PRO A 103 19.90 17.62 20.32
N LEU A 104 19.93 17.81 21.64
CA LEU A 104 21.08 17.40 22.46
C LEU A 104 21.18 15.87 22.60
N VAL A 105 20.06 15.16 22.61
CA VAL A 105 20.07 13.68 22.59
C VAL A 105 20.60 13.18 21.25
N ALA A 106 20.20 13.81 20.13
CA ALA A 106 20.77 13.47 18.83
C ALA A 106 22.27 13.79 18.77
N LEU A 107 22.71 14.93 19.30
CA LEU A 107 24.14 15.25 19.38
C LEU A 107 24.91 14.24 20.22
N PHE A 108 24.36 13.81 21.36
CA PHE A 108 24.97 12.77 22.19
C PHE A 108 25.25 11.51 21.36
N PHE A 109 24.24 10.96 20.67
CA PHE A 109 24.42 9.78 19.82
C PHE A 109 25.36 9.99 18.63
N ALA A 110 25.46 11.23 18.11
CA ALA A 110 26.39 11.55 17.04
C ALA A 110 27.85 11.62 17.50
N CYS A 111 28.10 11.76 18.81
CA CYS A 111 29.44 11.81 19.38
C CYS A 111 29.77 10.57 20.22
N GLU A 112 28.82 9.66 20.40
CA GLU A 112 28.99 8.46 21.21
C GLU A 112 29.74 7.37 20.44
N ASN A 113 30.62 6.62 21.11
CA ASN A 113 31.27 5.39 20.63
C ASN A 113 32.29 5.50 19.46
N GLU A 114 32.24 6.53 18.60
CA GLU A 114 33.14 6.67 17.43
C GLU A 114 34.01 7.92 17.50
N TRP A 115 35.13 7.87 18.24
CA TRP A 115 35.95 9.07 18.49
C TRP A 115 36.83 9.52 17.32
N ASN A 116 37.04 8.65 16.32
CA ASN A 116 37.91 8.90 15.18
C ASN A 116 37.15 9.20 13.88
N ASN A 117 35.82 9.17 13.92
CA ASN A 117 34.98 9.39 12.75
C ASN A 117 34.15 10.66 12.95
N ASP A 118 33.82 11.33 11.84
CA ASP A 118 32.87 12.43 11.86
C ASP A 118 31.44 11.87 12.00
N GLY A 119 30.73 12.29 13.04
CA GLY A 119 29.30 12.00 13.21
C GLY A 119 28.42 12.86 12.32
N GLU A 120 27.15 12.47 12.22
CA GLU A 120 26.13 13.16 11.43
C GLU A 120 24.82 13.30 12.22
N ILE A 121 24.13 14.42 12.04
CA ILE A 121 22.82 14.66 12.65
C ILE A 121 21.82 14.94 11.54
N PHE A 122 20.77 14.12 11.50
CA PHE A 122 19.63 14.32 10.60
C PHE A 122 18.57 15.16 11.30
N LEU A 123 17.97 16.06 10.53
CA LEU A 123 16.79 16.83 10.93
C LEU A 123 15.62 16.48 10.01
N PHE A 124 14.51 16.11 10.62
CA PHE A 124 13.23 15.90 9.95
C PHE A 124 12.24 16.93 10.46
N ASN A 125 11.54 17.59 9.52
CA ASN A 125 10.55 18.62 9.83
C ASN A 125 9.16 18.24 9.28
N PRO A 126 8.55 17.12 9.72
CA PRO A 126 7.20 16.77 9.32
C PRO A 126 6.18 17.80 9.86
N ARG A 127 5.02 17.86 9.19
CA ARG A 127 3.85 18.58 9.74
C ARG A 127 3.26 17.76 10.87
N ARG A 128 2.85 18.40 11.98
CA ARG A 128 2.27 17.67 13.12
C ARG A 128 1.03 16.86 12.73
N ASP A 129 0.22 17.43 11.87
CA ASP A 129 -0.98 16.88 11.24
C ASP A 129 -0.71 15.69 10.30
N SER A 130 0.55 15.44 9.92
CA SER A 130 0.95 14.25 9.16
C SER A 130 1.47 13.11 10.04
N ILE A 131 1.61 13.32 11.35
CA ILE A 131 2.09 12.31 12.29
C ILE A 131 0.89 11.50 12.76
N LEU A 132 0.90 10.21 12.45
CA LEU A 132 -0.09 9.26 12.93
C LEU A 132 0.33 8.68 14.27
N TYR A 133 -0.62 8.55 15.19
CA TYR A 133 -0.43 7.85 16.45
C TYR A 133 -0.62 6.33 16.26
N PRO A 134 -0.05 5.49 17.15
CA PRO A 134 -0.16 4.04 17.02
C PRO A 134 -1.60 3.52 16.90
N CYS A 135 -2.58 4.20 17.51
CA CYS A 135 -4.00 3.84 17.40
C CYS A 135 -4.62 4.11 16.02
N GLU A 136 -3.99 4.94 15.19
CA GLU A 136 -4.46 5.32 13.86
C GLU A 136 -3.88 4.42 12.76
N ILE A 137 -2.91 3.55 13.11
CA ILE A 137 -2.24 2.64 12.18
C ILE A 137 -2.70 1.21 12.50
N PRO A 138 -3.25 0.46 11.51
CA PRO A 138 -3.61 -0.94 11.72
C PRO A 138 -2.41 -1.77 12.18
N ASP A 139 -2.62 -2.65 13.16
CA ASP A 139 -1.58 -3.57 13.66
C ASP A 139 -0.93 -4.39 12.55
N ALA A 140 -1.68 -4.71 11.49
CA ALA A 140 -1.20 -5.43 10.31
C ALA A 140 -0.11 -4.68 9.53
N SER A 141 -0.11 -3.34 9.57
CA SER A 141 0.93 -2.52 8.92
C SER A 141 2.26 -2.54 9.68
N PHE A 142 2.27 -3.02 10.94
CA PHE A 142 3.48 -3.18 11.73
C PHE A 142 4.11 -4.58 11.54
N ALA A 143 5.43 -4.68 11.71
CA ALA A 143 6.22 -5.93 11.75
C ALA A 143 6.13 -6.89 10.54
N GLY A 144 5.67 -6.42 9.37
CA GLY A 144 5.52 -7.28 8.19
C GLY A 144 4.39 -8.30 8.38
N VAL A 145 3.46 -7.97 9.28
CA VAL A 145 2.19 -8.67 9.51
C VAL A 145 1.27 -8.52 8.30
N GLU A 146 1.56 -7.58 7.39
CA GLU A 146 1.27 -7.70 5.97
C GLU A 146 1.91 -8.99 5.45
N ASN A 147 1.23 -10.11 5.74
CA ASN A 147 1.37 -11.35 5.00
C ASN A 147 1.52 -10.96 3.55
N LYS A 148 2.48 -11.61 2.86
CA LYS A 148 2.52 -11.65 1.40
C LYS A 148 1.08 -11.73 0.92
N ILE A 149 0.50 -10.61 0.48
CA ILE A 149 -0.72 -10.68 -0.31
C ILE A 149 -0.20 -11.45 -1.50
N GLN A 150 -0.58 -12.72 -1.58
CA GLN A 150 -0.36 -13.50 -2.77
C GLN A 150 -1.29 -12.83 -3.77
N PHE A 151 -0.79 -11.77 -4.41
CA PHE A 151 -1.53 -11.02 -5.40
C PHE A 151 -2.03 -11.98 -6.47
N ASN A 152 -1.32 -13.09 -6.67
CA ASN A 152 -1.75 -14.22 -7.48
C ASN A 152 -3.02 -14.92 -6.96
N ASP A 153 -3.10 -15.22 -5.66
CA ASP A 153 -4.31 -15.82 -5.09
C ASP A 153 -5.48 -14.84 -5.12
N LEU A 154 -5.21 -13.56 -4.84
CA LEU A 154 -6.22 -12.51 -4.89
C LEU A 154 -6.71 -12.31 -6.33
N SER A 155 -5.81 -12.23 -7.31
CA SER A 155 -6.15 -12.07 -8.72
C SER A 155 -6.93 -13.27 -9.24
N ASN A 156 -6.50 -14.49 -8.94
CA ASN A 156 -7.19 -15.71 -9.35
C ASN A 156 -8.60 -15.78 -8.75
N ARG A 157 -8.75 -15.44 -7.46
CA ARG A 157 -10.06 -15.37 -6.82
C ARG A 157 -10.95 -14.32 -7.45
N SER A 158 -10.44 -13.11 -7.69
CA SER A 158 -11.20 -12.03 -8.33
C SER A 158 -11.65 -12.39 -9.73
N VAL A 159 -10.77 -12.99 -10.55
CA VAL A 159 -11.10 -13.48 -11.89
C VAL A 159 -12.19 -14.54 -11.83
N ASN A 160 -12.06 -15.53 -10.93
CA ASN A 160 -13.08 -16.57 -10.74
C ASN A 160 -14.44 -16.00 -10.32
N TYR A 161 -14.47 -15.05 -9.36
CA TYR A 161 -15.72 -14.41 -8.95
C TYR A 161 -16.41 -13.67 -10.10
N LEU A 162 -15.66 -13.00 -10.97
CA LEU A 162 -16.22 -12.33 -12.13
C LEU A 162 -16.75 -13.31 -13.18
N ILE A 163 -16.03 -14.43 -13.41
CA ILE A 163 -16.52 -15.50 -14.30
C ILE A 163 -17.82 -16.11 -13.74
N ASP A 164 -17.87 -16.39 -12.44
CA ASP A 164 -19.07 -16.90 -11.78
C ASP A 164 -20.24 -15.90 -11.89
N PHE A 165 -19.95 -14.61 -11.72
CA PHE A 165 -20.93 -13.53 -11.91
C PHE A 165 -21.49 -13.52 -13.35
N PHE A 166 -20.64 -13.47 -14.37
CA PHE A 166 -21.11 -13.47 -15.77
C PHE A 166 -21.85 -14.76 -16.14
N THR A 167 -21.44 -15.90 -15.58
CA THR A 167 -22.12 -17.18 -15.77
C THR A 167 -23.51 -17.18 -15.12
N ALA A 168 -23.66 -16.55 -13.95
CA ALA A 168 -24.95 -16.38 -13.30
C ALA A 168 -25.87 -15.43 -14.07
N GLU A 169 -25.32 -14.29 -14.52
CA GLU A 169 -26.05 -13.28 -15.30
C GLU A 169 -26.57 -13.81 -16.64
N ARG A 170 -25.90 -14.83 -17.23
CA ARG A 170 -26.37 -15.51 -18.44
C ARG A 170 -27.78 -16.10 -18.34
N LYS A 171 -28.29 -16.32 -17.11
CA LYS A 171 -29.65 -16.80 -16.87
C LYS A 171 -30.70 -15.70 -17.01
N ARG A 172 -30.32 -14.42 -16.99
CA ARG A 172 -31.23 -13.29 -17.14
C ARG A 172 -31.53 -13.06 -18.62
N THR A 173 -32.78 -12.74 -18.90
CA THR A 173 -33.26 -12.44 -20.25
C THR A 173 -34.20 -11.24 -20.19
N CYS A 174 -34.08 -10.34 -21.15
CA CYS A 174 -35.04 -9.26 -21.35
C CYS A 174 -36.33 -9.78 -22.01
N GLY A 175 -36.26 -10.92 -22.71
CA GLY A 175 -37.39 -11.53 -23.42
C GLY A 175 -37.57 -11.02 -24.85
N TYR A 176 -36.56 -10.32 -25.38
CA TYR A 176 -36.49 -9.90 -26.78
C TYR A 176 -35.26 -10.55 -27.42
N ILE A 177 -35.47 -11.28 -28.51
CA ILE A 177 -34.44 -12.12 -29.12
C ILE A 177 -33.18 -11.33 -29.47
N LEU A 178 -33.34 -10.11 -29.99
CA LEU A 178 -32.21 -9.28 -30.43
C LEU A 178 -31.32 -8.85 -29.25
N ILE A 179 -31.89 -8.23 -28.21
CA ILE A 179 -31.12 -7.81 -27.02
C ILE A 179 -30.57 -9.02 -26.26
N ASP A 180 -31.33 -10.11 -26.16
CA ASP A 180 -30.87 -11.33 -25.48
C ASP A 180 -29.66 -11.93 -26.20
N SER A 181 -29.66 -11.90 -27.55
CA SER A 181 -28.53 -12.35 -28.35
C SER A 181 -27.29 -11.47 -28.19
N GLU A 182 -27.44 -10.14 -28.21
CA GLU A 182 -26.32 -9.19 -28.01
C GLU A 182 -25.78 -9.27 -26.58
N TYR A 183 -26.66 -9.46 -25.58
CA TYR A 183 -26.29 -9.62 -24.19
C TYR A 183 -25.47 -10.90 -23.95
N ILE A 184 -25.89 -12.03 -24.55
CA ILE A 184 -25.11 -13.27 -24.48
C ILE A 184 -23.72 -13.09 -25.11
N GLN A 185 -23.63 -12.40 -26.26
CA GLN A 185 -22.34 -12.12 -26.90
C GLN A 185 -21.42 -11.27 -26.03
N LEU A 186 -21.97 -10.28 -25.31
CA LEU A 186 -21.23 -9.48 -24.34
C LEU A 186 -20.67 -10.36 -23.20
N LEU A 187 -21.50 -11.21 -22.60
CA LEU A 187 -21.08 -12.09 -21.51
C LEU A 187 -20.02 -13.11 -21.95
N ASP A 188 -20.15 -13.66 -23.15
CA ASP A 188 -19.16 -14.57 -23.74
C ASP A 188 -17.83 -13.85 -23.98
N PHE A 189 -17.86 -12.59 -24.45
CA PHE A 189 -16.66 -11.75 -24.57
C PHE A 189 -15.99 -11.51 -23.21
N CYS A 190 -16.74 -11.06 -22.20
CA CYS A 190 -16.20 -10.77 -20.87
C CYS A 190 -15.56 -12.01 -20.23
N THR A 191 -16.22 -13.16 -20.34
CA THR A 191 -15.71 -14.43 -19.82
C THR A 191 -14.43 -14.85 -20.55
N SER A 192 -14.40 -14.77 -21.88
CA SER A 192 -13.21 -15.10 -22.67
C SER A 192 -12.04 -14.17 -22.35
N ALA A 193 -12.29 -12.86 -22.19
CA ALA A 193 -11.27 -11.88 -21.86
C ALA A 193 -10.65 -12.17 -20.48
N LEU A 194 -11.47 -12.49 -19.47
CA LEU A 194 -10.98 -12.87 -18.15
C LEU A 194 -10.18 -14.18 -18.14
N LEU A 195 -10.57 -15.18 -18.95
CA LEU A 195 -9.82 -16.43 -19.08
C LEU A 195 -8.43 -16.26 -19.69
N THR A 196 -8.16 -15.14 -20.40
CA THR A 196 -6.81 -14.84 -20.89
C THR A 196 -5.84 -14.49 -19.76
N ILE A 197 -6.35 -14.00 -18.63
CA ILE A 197 -5.58 -13.71 -17.41
C ILE A 197 -5.20 -15.04 -16.76
N GLY A 198 -3.91 -15.34 -16.69
CA GLY A 198 -3.38 -16.59 -16.11
C GLY A 198 -3.18 -17.74 -17.10
N SER A 199 -3.80 -17.72 -18.28
CA SER A 199 -3.50 -18.67 -19.37
C SER A 199 -2.45 -18.14 -20.34
N THR A 200 -2.55 -16.86 -20.71
CA THR A 200 -1.68 -16.22 -21.70
C THR A 200 -0.90 -15.05 -21.10
N VAL A 201 -1.54 -14.28 -20.22
CA VAL A 201 -0.92 -13.12 -19.55
C VAL A 201 -0.36 -13.56 -18.19
N GLU A 202 0.90 -13.23 -17.92
CA GLU A 202 1.49 -13.44 -16.60
C GLU A 202 0.72 -12.64 -15.55
N ILE A 203 0.40 -13.29 -14.43
CA ILE A 203 -0.41 -12.69 -13.36
C ILE A 203 0.25 -11.43 -12.73
N ASN A 204 1.56 -11.27 -12.90
CA ASN A 204 2.31 -10.10 -12.45
C ASN A 204 2.37 -8.95 -13.48
N ASP A 205 1.87 -9.15 -14.70
CA ASP A 205 1.82 -8.11 -15.73
C ASP A 205 0.57 -7.23 -15.56
N PHE A 206 0.67 -6.29 -14.63
CA PHE A 206 -0.42 -5.38 -14.29
C PHE A 206 -0.87 -4.51 -15.47
N LEU A 207 0.01 -4.21 -16.43
CA LEU A 207 -0.35 -3.39 -17.60
C LEU A 207 -1.26 -4.16 -18.54
N SER A 208 -0.92 -5.41 -18.87
CA SER A 208 -1.77 -6.27 -19.68
C SER A 208 -3.12 -6.55 -19.00
N ILE A 209 -3.11 -6.81 -17.69
CA ILE A 209 -4.33 -7.02 -16.92
C ILE A 209 -5.23 -5.77 -16.93
N ALA A 210 -4.65 -4.58 -16.73
CA ALA A 210 -5.40 -3.32 -16.79
C ALA A 210 -6.04 -3.10 -18.17
N CYS A 211 -5.31 -3.39 -19.26
CA CYS A 211 -5.85 -3.32 -20.62
C CYS A 211 -7.04 -4.27 -20.84
N ILE A 212 -7.00 -5.49 -20.29
CA ILE A 212 -8.11 -6.45 -20.38
C ILE A 212 -9.34 -5.91 -19.64
N PHE A 213 -9.16 -5.42 -18.41
CA PHE A 213 -10.26 -4.84 -17.64
C PHE A 213 -10.86 -3.61 -18.33
N GLN A 214 -10.02 -2.75 -18.92
CA GLN A 214 -10.49 -1.62 -19.70
C GLN A 214 -11.32 -2.07 -20.90
N SER A 215 -10.88 -3.09 -21.63
CA SER A 215 -11.63 -3.62 -22.76
C SER A 215 -12.97 -4.24 -22.36
N ILE A 216 -13.06 -4.87 -21.19
CA ILE A 216 -14.31 -5.39 -20.63
C ILE A 216 -15.25 -4.22 -20.30
N HIS A 217 -14.73 -3.22 -19.59
CA HIS A 217 -15.48 -2.03 -19.21
C HIS A 217 -16.07 -1.33 -20.45
N ASP A 218 -15.25 -1.08 -21.46
CA ASP A 218 -15.69 -0.38 -22.67
C ASP A 218 -16.81 -1.14 -23.39
N LYS A 219 -16.74 -2.48 -23.43
CA LYS A 219 -17.81 -3.31 -24.01
C LYS A 219 -19.12 -3.27 -23.24
N ILE A 220 -19.06 -3.20 -21.91
CA ILE A 220 -20.25 -3.06 -21.07
C ILE A 220 -20.91 -1.69 -21.31
N VAL A 221 -20.10 -0.63 -21.37
CA VAL A 221 -20.56 0.73 -21.66
C VAL A 221 -21.19 0.82 -23.05
N ASP A 222 -20.55 0.26 -24.08
CA ASP A 222 -21.07 0.21 -25.44
C ASP A 222 -22.47 -0.45 -25.50
N PHE A 223 -22.62 -1.59 -24.84
CA PHE A 223 -23.90 -2.30 -24.76
C PHE A 223 -24.97 -1.46 -24.05
N SER A 224 -24.64 -0.88 -22.89
CA SER A 224 -25.57 -0.06 -22.11
C SER A 224 -26.03 1.16 -22.91
N GLN A 225 -25.11 1.88 -23.55
CA GLN A 225 -25.44 3.09 -24.33
C GLN A 225 -26.29 2.76 -25.55
N ARG A 226 -25.96 1.67 -26.27
CA ARG A 226 -26.71 1.21 -27.44
C ARG A 226 -28.18 0.95 -27.10
N TRP A 227 -28.45 0.22 -26.02
CA TRP A 227 -29.83 -0.14 -25.62
C TRP A 227 -30.55 0.96 -24.83
N GLN A 228 -29.86 2.04 -24.44
CA GLN A 228 -30.49 3.25 -23.93
C GLN A 228 -30.89 4.25 -25.03
N ASN A 229 -30.39 4.10 -26.26
CA ASN A 229 -30.67 5.01 -27.37
C ASN A 229 -32.13 4.94 -27.85
N ASP A 230 -32.85 6.04 -27.73
CA ASP A 230 -34.24 6.18 -28.17
C ASP A 230 -34.44 6.02 -29.69
N GLU A 231 -33.49 6.49 -30.49
CA GLU A 231 -33.60 6.41 -31.95
C GLU A 231 -33.58 4.96 -32.45
N LEU A 232 -32.78 4.11 -31.80
CA LEU A 232 -32.68 2.68 -32.10
C LEU A 232 -34.01 1.95 -31.82
N HIS A 233 -34.68 2.30 -30.72
CA HIS A 233 -35.97 1.70 -30.37
C HIS A 233 -37.06 2.05 -31.40
N VAL A 234 -37.02 3.27 -31.95
CA VAL A 234 -37.91 3.72 -33.04
C VAL A 234 -37.61 2.98 -34.34
N GLU A 235 -36.33 2.81 -34.69
CA GLU A 235 -35.90 2.10 -35.91
C GLU A 235 -36.33 0.62 -35.92
N ILE A 236 -36.17 -0.06 -34.78
CA ILE A 236 -36.52 -1.48 -34.62
C ILE A 236 -38.04 -1.67 -34.44
N GLY A 237 -38.79 -0.60 -34.17
CA GLY A 237 -40.24 -0.63 -34.03
C GLY A 237 -40.73 -1.24 -32.71
N LEU A 238 -40.02 -0.99 -31.61
CA LEU A 238 -40.41 -1.44 -30.27
C LEU A 238 -41.57 -0.59 -29.73
N ASP A 239 -42.52 -1.22 -29.03
CA ASP A 239 -43.57 -0.49 -28.33
C ASP A 239 -43.04 0.23 -27.06
N HIS A 240 -43.83 1.13 -26.49
CA HIS A 240 -43.40 1.92 -25.33
C HIS A 240 -43.06 1.06 -24.11
N GLN A 241 -43.77 -0.05 -23.88
CA GLN A 241 -43.53 -0.92 -22.73
C GLN A 241 -42.25 -1.74 -22.92
N ALA A 242 -41.98 -2.18 -24.14
CA ALA A 242 -40.76 -2.84 -24.57
C ALA A 242 -39.54 -1.94 -24.39
N CYS A 243 -39.63 -0.68 -24.85
CA CYS A 243 -38.57 0.32 -24.71
C CYS A 243 -38.20 0.58 -23.23
N LEU A 244 -39.21 0.73 -22.36
CA LEU A 244 -38.95 0.87 -20.92
C LEU A 244 -38.27 -0.36 -20.33
N LYS A 245 -38.71 -1.57 -20.73
CA LYS A 245 -38.16 -2.83 -20.24
C LYS A 245 -36.71 -3.05 -20.69
N THR A 246 -36.38 -2.74 -21.95
CA THR A 246 -35.02 -2.84 -22.48
C THR A 246 -34.08 -1.82 -21.84
N LYS A 247 -34.53 -0.58 -21.64
CA LYS A 247 -33.76 0.44 -20.92
C LYS A 247 -33.46 0.06 -19.48
N LEU A 248 -34.47 -0.42 -18.75
CA LEU A 248 -34.29 -0.91 -17.37
C LEU A 248 -33.32 -2.08 -17.32
N PHE A 249 -33.44 -3.03 -18.24
CA PHE A 249 -32.52 -4.17 -18.34
C PHE A 249 -31.07 -3.74 -18.56
N ALA A 250 -30.84 -2.77 -19.46
CA ALA A 250 -29.50 -2.23 -19.73
C ALA A 250 -28.94 -1.42 -18.54
N LEU A 251 -29.79 -0.68 -17.83
CA LEU A 251 -29.42 0.09 -16.64
C LEU A 251 -29.07 -0.80 -15.45
N GLU A 252 -29.78 -1.92 -15.25
CA GLU A 252 -29.53 -2.85 -14.14
C GLU A 252 -28.20 -3.62 -14.25
N PHE A 253 -27.60 -3.62 -15.45
CA PHE A 253 -26.33 -4.30 -15.71
C PHE A 253 -25.11 -3.39 -15.53
N ASN A 254 -25.29 -2.07 -15.53
CA ASN A 254 -24.24 -1.06 -15.43
C ASN A 254 -24.10 -0.57 -13.98
#